data_AF-A0A5G2RBB5-F1
#
_entry.id   AF-A0A5G2RBB5-F1
#
_cell.length_a   1.000
_cell.length_b   1.000
_cell.length_c   1.000
_cell.angle_alpha   90.00
_cell.angle_beta   90.00
_cell.angle_gamma   90.00
#
_symmetry.space_group_name_H-M   'P 1'
#
loop_
_entity.id
_entity.type
_entity.pdbx_description
1 polymer ?
#
loop_
_entity_poly.entity_id
_entity_poly.type
_entity_poly.pdbx_seq_one_letter_code
_entity_poly.pdbx_strand_id
1 'polypeptide(L)'
;MQRTVSMVSRMGLRLQALPLSLGRPLSCAQDVLRRTPLYDFHLAHGGKMVAFAGWSLPVQYRDSHVDSHLHTRQHCSLFDVSHMLQTKIFGSDRVKMMESLVVGDIAELKPNQGTLSLFTNEAGGILDDLIVTNTSEGHLYVVSNAGCREKDLTLMQDRVRELQNTGGDIGLEVMDNALLALQGTVTSGCPSPCLKKNVAMGYVPYEHSRPGTLLLVEVRRKQQVAVVSKMPFVPTSYYTLK
;
A
#
# COMPACT_ATOMS: atom_id res chain seq x y z
N MET A 1 8.68 -9.02 39.25
CA MET A 1 8.07 -9.98 38.31
C MET A 1 6.58 -10.06 38.64
N GLN A 2 5.73 -9.39 37.87
CA GLN A 2 4.28 -9.38 38.07
C GLN A 2 3.61 -9.65 36.72
N ARG A 3 2.67 -10.61 36.69
CA ARG A 3 1.88 -10.97 35.51
C ARG A 3 0.51 -10.29 35.60
N THR A 4 0.07 -9.71 34.50
CA THR A 4 -1.31 -9.24 34.30
C THR A 4 -2.24 -10.45 34.11
N VAL A 5 -3.39 -10.45 34.77
CA VAL A 5 -4.44 -11.47 34.61
C VAL A 5 -5.77 -10.75 34.36
N SER A 6 -6.57 -11.24 33.40
CA SER A 6 -7.93 -10.77 33.17
C SER A 6 -8.93 -11.68 33.90
N MET A 7 -9.84 -11.10 34.67
CA MET A 7 -10.95 -11.81 35.33
C MET A 7 -12.29 -11.37 34.73
N VAL A 8 -13.22 -12.31 34.55
CA VAL A 8 -14.61 -12.05 34.12
C VAL A 8 -15.57 -12.60 35.19
N SER A 9 -16.52 -11.77 35.61
CA SER A 9 -17.58 -12.15 36.55
C SER A 9 -18.70 -12.91 35.82
N ARG A 10 -19.15 -14.04 36.37
CA ARG A 10 -20.39 -14.70 35.94
C ARG A 10 -21.57 -14.05 36.66
N MET A 11 -22.35 -13.24 35.95
CA MET A 11 -23.70 -12.90 36.40
C MET A 11 -24.65 -14.03 36.01
N GLY A 12 -25.16 -14.73 37.03
CA GLY A 12 -26.27 -15.66 36.88
C GLY A 12 -27.58 -14.91 36.73
N LEU A 13 -28.37 -15.28 35.73
CA LEU A 13 -29.80 -14.98 35.66
C LEU A 13 -30.54 -16.16 35.01
N ARG A 14 -31.70 -16.45 35.61
CA ARG A 14 -32.59 -17.61 35.43
C ARG A 14 -32.95 -17.90 33.97
N LEU A 15 -33.04 -19.19 33.63
CA LEU A 15 -33.68 -19.70 32.43
C LEU A 15 -35.15 -19.28 32.37
N GLN A 16 -35.53 -18.58 31.30
CA GLN A 16 -36.87 -18.60 30.73
C GLN A 16 -36.74 -18.96 29.25
N ALA A 17 -37.44 -20.02 28.83
CA ALA A 17 -37.44 -20.50 27.46
C ALA A 17 -38.21 -19.53 26.56
N LEU A 18 -37.51 -18.95 25.57
CA LEU A 18 -38.10 -18.18 24.47
C LEU A 18 -38.27 -19.09 23.24
N PRO A 19 -39.30 -18.86 22.41
CA PRO A 19 -39.66 -19.75 21.30
C PRO A 19 -38.58 -19.77 20.22
N LEU A 20 -38.43 -20.94 19.58
CA LEU A 20 -37.53 -21.20 18.45
C LEU A 20 -37.82 -20.23 17.29
N SER A 21 -37.12 -19.10 17.26
CA SER A 21 -36.92 -18.34 16.01
C SER A 21 -35.97 -19.15 15.13
N LEU A 22 -36.30 -19.34 13.85
CA LEU A 22 -35.38 -19.91 12.86
C LEU A 22 -34.05 -19.16 12.93
N GLY A 23 -33.06 -19.81 13.54
CA GLY A 23 -31.70 -19.33 13.58
C GLY A 23 -31.18 -19.25 12.16
N ARG A 24 -30.84 -18.03 11.73
CA ARG A 24 -29.96 -17.80 10.60
C ARG A 24 -28.75 -18.71 10.80
N PRO A 25 -28.41 -19.63 9.88
CA PRO A 25 -27.24 -20.46 10.07
C PRO A 25 -26.04 -19.53 10.22
N LEU A 26 -25.37 -19.63 11.36
CA LEU A 26 -24.00 -19.14 11.50
C LEU A 26 -23.20 -19.91 10.46
N SER A 27 -23.03 -19.31 9.28
CA SER A 27 -22.09 -19.80 8.29
C SER A 27 -20.72 -19.70 8.93
N CYS A 28 -20.26 -20.80 9.50
CA CYS A 28 -18.86 -21.00 9.87
C CYS A 28 -18.09 -21.40 8.60
N ALA A 29 -18.27 -20.66 7.52
CA ALA A 29 -17.28 -20.62 6.47
C ALA A 29 -16.06 -19.95 7.10
N GLN A 30 -15.16 -20.76 7.65
CA GLN A 30 -13.77 -20.31 7.75
C GLN A 30 -13.36 -20.01 6.32
N ASP A 31 -13.38 -18.74 5.94
CA ASP A 31 -12.86 -18.31 4.65
C ASP A 31 -11.46 -18.90 4.51
N VAL A 32 -11.29 -19.80 3.55
CA VAL A 32 -10.00 -20.42 3.29
C VAL A 32 -9.11 -19.32 2.73
N LEU A 33 -8.26 -18.77 3.60
CA LEU A 33 -7.36 -17.69 3.24
C LEU A 33 -6.46 -18.12 2.08
N ARG A 34 -6.35 -17.25 1.08
CA ARG A 34 -5.44 -17.42 -0.06
C ARG A 34 -3.99 -17.40 0.44
N ARG A 35 -3.12 -18.15 -0.23
CA ARG A 35 -1.70 -18.28 0.12
C ARG A 35 -0.83 -17.69 -0.98
N THR A 36 0.18 -16.92 -0.58
CA THR A 36 1.23 -16.49 -1.52
C THR A 36 2.17 -17.66 -1.81
N PRO A 37 2.99 -17.58 -2.88
CA PRO A 37 4.04 -18.57 -3.15
C PRO A 37 5.05 -18.73 -2.01
N LEU A 38 5.13 -17.76 -1.08
CA LEU A 38 6.05 -17.77 0.06
C LEU A 38 5.40 -18.22 1.37
N TYR A 39 4.19 -18.78 1.34
CA TYR A 39 3.49 -19.23 2.54
C TYR A 39 4.32 -20.17 3.42
N ASP A 40 4.88 -21.24 2.84
CA ASP A 40 5.69 -22.21 3.59
C ASP A 40 7.01 -21.59 4.08
N PHE A 41 7.57 -20.65 3.29
CA PHE A 41 8.74 -19.88 3.71
C PHE A 41 8.43 -19.06 4.96
N HIS A 42 7.27 -18.39 5.03
CA HIS A 42 6.86 -17.64 6.21
C HIS A 42 6.74 -18.53 7.45
N LEU A 43 6.08 -19.69 7.32
CA LEU A 43 5.95 -20.64 8.41
C LEU A 43 7.31 -21.14 8.93
N ALA A 44 8.21 -21.53 8.02
CA ALA A 44 9.55 -22.01 8.36
C ALA A 44 10.40 -20.97 9.11
N HIS A 45 10.18 -19.68 8.84
CA HIS A 45 10.93 -18.58 9.46
C HIS A 45 10.22 -17.96 10.68
N GLY A 46 9.14 -18.58 11.17
CA GLY A 46 8.42 -18.14 12.37
C GLY A 46 7.46 -16.98 12.13
N GLY A 47 6.92 -16.87 10.91
CA GLY A 47 5.88 -15.90 10.56
C GLY A 47 4.59 -16.16 11.33
N LYS A 48 4.07 -15.12 11.98
CA LYS A 48 2.77 -15.16 12.68
C LYS A 48 1.67 -14.81 11.69
N MET A 49 1.07 -15.84 11.10
CA MET A 49 0.11 -15.69 10.00
C MET A 49 -1.23 -15.14 10.50
N VAL A 50 -1.78 -14.16 9.77
CA VAL A 50 -3.08 -13.55 10.01
C VAL A 50 -3.87 -13.39 8.71
N ALA A 51 -5.17 -13.13 8.82
CA ALA A 51 -6.00 -12.73 7.69
C ALA A 51 -5.72 -11.27 7.31
N PHE A 52 -5.35 -11.03 6.05
CA PHE A 52 -5.18 -9.69 5.49
C PHE A 52 -5.71 -9.68 4.05
N ALA A 53 -6.76 -8.90 3.78
CA ALA A 53 -7.41 -8.82 2.46
C ALA A 53 -7.78 -10.19 1.83
N GLY A 54 -8.18 -11.17 2.65
CA GLY A 54 -8.49 -12.54 2.19
C GLY A 54 -7.27 -13.44 1.97
N TRP A 55 -6.06 -12.98 2.32
CA TRP A 55 -4.81 -13.74 2.27
C TRP A 55 -4.29 -14.09 3.66
N SER A 56 -3.48 -15.15 3.72
CA SER A 56 -2.71 -15.53 4.91
C SER A 56 -1.30 -14.98 4.80
N LEU A 57 -1.00 -13.93 5.59
CA LEU A 57 0.28 -13.22 5.57
C LEU A 57 0.82 -13.02 6.99
N PRO A 58 2.15 -12.92 7.16
CA PRO A 58 2.74 -12.73 8.47
C PRO A 58 2.52 -11.29 8.97
N VAL A 59 1.87 -11.10 10.11
CA VAL A 59 1.80 -9.78 10.77
C VAL A 59 3.15 -9.36 11.36
N GLN A 60 3.96 -10.34 11.74
CA GLN A 60 5.35 -10.19 12.18
C GLN A 60 6.04 -11.57 12.19
N TYR A 61 7.35 -11.58 12.44
CA TYR A 61 8.13 -12.80 12.66
C TYR A 61 8.52 -12.92 14.16
N ARG A 62 9.74 -13.43 14.42
CA ARG A 62 10.31 -13.62 15.76
C ARG A 62 10.50 -12.28 16.47
N ASP A 63 11.13 -11.32 15.79
CA ASP A 63 11.37 -9.99 16.34
C ASP A 63 10.06 -9.21 16.53
N SER A 64 10.08 -8.22 17.42
CA SER A 64 8.95 -7.32 17.56
C SER A 64 8.78 -6.48 16.29
N HIS A 65 7.55 -6.03 16.01
CA HIS A 65 7.32 -5.13 14.87
C HIS A 65 8.09 -3.80 15.00
N VAL A 66 8.42 -3.38 16.23
CA VAL A 66 9.24 -2.19 16.49
C VAL A 66 10.68 -2.43 16.07
N ASP A 67 11.26 -3.56 16.47
CA ASP A 67 12.64 -3.92 16.10
C ASP A 67 12.77 -4.13 14.58
N SER A 68 11.80 -4.81 13.96
CA SER A 68 11.74 -4.99 12.51
C SER A 68 11.64 -3.65 11.77
N HIS A 69 10.82 -2.70 12.27
CA HIS A 69 10.72 -1.35 11.71
C HIS A 69 12.06 -0.61 11.79
N LEU A 70 12.74 -0.65 12.95
CA LEU A 70 14.04 -0.02 13.11
C LEU A 70 15.11 -0.67 12.23
N HIS A 71 15.13 -2.00 12.15
CA HIS A 71 16.01 -2.76 11.28
C HIS A 71 15.84 -2.36 9.82
N THR A 72 14.61 -2.24 9.33
CA THR A 72 14.31 -1.79 7.95
C THR A 72 14.97 -0.44 7.64
N ARG A 73 15.09 0.44 8.63
CA ARG A 73 15.64 1.79 8.45
C ARG A 73 17.17 1.84 8.55
N GLN A 74 17.75 0.95 9.36
CA GLN A 74 19.19 0.87 9.58
C GLN A 74 19.89 -0.06 8.58
N HIS A 75 19.14 -1.01 8.01
CA HIS A 75 19.62 -2.04 7.10
C HIS A 75 18.63 -2.23 5.95
N CYS A 76 18.09 -3.43 5.77
CA CYS A 76 17.03 -3.73 4.82
C CYS A 76 16.15 -4.87 5.33
N SER A 77 14.87 -4.81 5.00
CA SER A 77 13.88 -5.86 5.25
C SER A 77 13.22 -6.26 3.95
N LEU A 78 12.87 -7.54 3.85
CA LEU A 78 12.14 -8.12 2.72
C LEU A 78 10.66 -8.26 3.10
N PHE A 79 9.79 -7.79 2.21
CA PHE A 79 8.33 -7.86 2.36
C PHE A 79 7.74 -8.70 1.24
N ASP A 80 6.89 -9.67 1.60
CA ASP A 80 6.03 -10.36 0.64
C ASP A 80 4.78 -9.52 0.38
N VAL A 81 4.73 -8.95 -0.82
CA VAL A 81 3.59 -8.17 -1.31
C VAL A 81 2.93 -8.83 -2.52
N SER A 82 3.11 -10.15 -2.68
CA SER A 82 2.58 -10.96 -3.80
C SER A 82 1.06 -10.99 -3.89
N HIS A 83 0.37 -10.55 -2.85
CA HIS A 83 -1.08 -10.46 -2.78
C HIS A 83 -1.65 -9.25 -3.54
N MET A 84 -0.81 -8.25 -3.85
CA MET A 84 -1.23 -7.07 -4.64
C MET A 84 -1.67 -7.47 -6.05
N LEU A 85 -2.62 -6.71 -6.62
CA LEU A 85 -3.05 -6.93 -7.99
C LEU A 85 -1.98 -6.40 -8.94
N GLN A 86 -1.49 -7.26 -9.83
CA GLN A 86 -0.56 -6.90 -10.89
C GLN A 86 -1.24 -7.10 -12.24
N THR A 87 -1.30 -6.06 -13.05
CA THR A 87 -1.90 -6.12 -14.40
C THR A 87 -0.98 -5.53 -15.46
N LYS A 88 -1.10 -6.06 -16.68
CA LYS A 88 -0.53 -5.49 -17.89
C LYS A 88 -1.63 -4.97 -18.79
N ILE A 89 -1.43 -3.78 -19.35
CA ILE A 89 -2.37 -3.17 -20.30
C ILE A 89 -1.65 -2.98 -21.64
N PHE A 90 -2.17 -3.64 -22.66
CA PHE A 90 -1.62 -3.70 -24.01
C PHE A 90 -2.44 -2.89 -25.00
N GLY A 91 -1.94 -2.79 -26.23
CA GLY A 91 -2.62 -2.14 -27.35
C GLY A 91 -2.22 -0.67 -27.52
N SER A 92 -2.48 -0.11 -28.70
CA SER A 92 -2.13 1.29 -29.00
C SER A 92 -2.88 2.29 -28.14
N ASP A 93 -4.07 1.94 -27.64
CA ASP A 93 -4.92 2.83 -26.85
C ASP A 93 -4.68 2.74 -25.32
N ARG A 94 -3.67 1.99 -24.87
CA ARG A 94 -3.39 1.75 -23.43
C ARG A 94 -3.24 2.99 -22.57
N VAL A 95 -2.60 4.03 -23.10
CA VAL A 95 -2.40 5.30 -22.37
C VAL A 95 -3.72 6.04 -22.23
N LYS A 96 -4.46 6.20 -23.33
CA LYS A 96 -5.79 6.83 -23.35
C LYS A 96 -6.77 6.12 -22.42
N MET A 97 -6.74 4.78 -22.41
CA MET A 97 -7.54 3.98 -21.50
C MET A 97 -7.19 4.30 -20.04
N MET A 98 -5.92 4.26 -19.68
CA MET A 98 -5.50 4.50 -18.29
C MET A 98 -5.85 5.92 -17.84
N GLU A 99 -5.57 6.94 -18.64
CA GLU A 99 -5.89 8.35 -18.34
C GLU A 99 -7.41 8.61 -18.23
N SER A 100 -8.25 7.74 -18.80
CA SER A 100 -9.69 7.82 -18.61
C SER A 100 -10.17 7.34 -17.23
N LEU A 101 -9.28 6.72 -16.44
CA LEU A 101 -9.55 6.17 -15.12
C LEU A 101 -8.73 6.86 -14.02
N VAL A 102 -7.56 7.43 -14.37
CA VAL A 102 -6.61 7.99 -13.41
C VAL A 102 -6.33 9.47 -13.62
N VAL A 103 -5.76 10.10 -12.59
CA VAL A 103 -5.48 11.55 -12.56
C VAL A 103 -4.05 11.95 -12.98
N GLY A 104 -3.19 10.98 -13.28
CA GLY A 104 -1.78 11.23 -13.65
C GLY A 104 -1.57 11.37 -15.16
N ASP A 105 -0.59 12.17 -15.57
CA ASP A 105 -0.18 12.34 -16.97
C ASP A 105 0.63 11.12 -17.44
N ILE A 106 -0.06 10.08 -17.93
CA ILE A 106 0.56 8.79 -18.30
C ILE A 106 1.30 8.90 -19.63
N ALA A 107 0.80 9.72 -20.56
CA ALA A 107 1.45 9.98 -21.85
C ALA A 107 2.86 10.56 -21.71
N GLU A 108 3.12 11.32 -20.65
CA GLU A 108 4.42 11.96 -20.37
C GLU A 108 5.44 11.03 -19.71
N LEU A 109 5.02 9.82 -19.30
CA LEU A 109 5.93 8.84 -18.73
C LEU A 109 6.90 8.35 -19.81
N LYS A 110 8.20 8.52 -19.54
CA LYS A 110 9.25 7.94 -20.38
C LYS A 110 9.23 6.41 -20.34
N PRO A 111 9.82 5.73 -21.33
CA PRO A 111 10.01 4.29 -21.25
C PRO A 111 10.70 3.88 -19.94
N ASN A 112 10.09 2.91 -19.26
CA ASN A 112 10.44 2.38 -17.94
C ASN A 112 10.34 3.39 -16.79
N GLN A 113 9.54 4.45 -16.96
CA GLN A 113 9.19 5.37 -15.89
C GLN A 113 7.82 5.03 -15.33
N GLY A 114 7.69 5.08 -14.00
CA GLY A 114 6.41 4.93 -13.31
C GLY A 114 6.11 6.09 -12.39
N THR A 115 4.83 6.19 -12.02
CA THR A 115 4.32 7.18 -11.08
C THR A 115 3.22 6.57 -10.20
N LEU A 116 3.05 7.12 -9.01
CA LEU A 116 1.83 6.95 -8.23
C LEU A 116 0.69 7.69 -8.96
N SER A 117 -0.48 7.07 -8.99
CA SER A 117 -1.72 7.66 -9.51
C SER A 117 -2.92 7.17 -8.70
N LEU A 118 -4.11 7.69 -9.01
CA LEU A 118 -5.34 7.43 -8.28
C LEU A 118 -6.44 7.08 -9.27
N PHE A 119 -7.17 6.00 -9.03
CA PHE A 119 -8.47 5.78 -9.67
C PHE A 119 -9.51 6.71 -9.04
N THR A 120 -10.34 7.35 -9.87
CA THR A 120 -11.39 8.26 -9.40
C THR A 120 -12.75 7.91 -9.99
N ASN A 121 -13.81 8.31 -9.28
CA ASN A 121 -15.18 8.29 -9.80
C ASN A 121 -15.62 9.67 -10.32
N GLU A 122 -16.79 9.73 -10.95
CA GLU A 122 -17.38 10.96 -11.51
C GLU A 122 -17.63 12.06 -10.47
N ALA A 123 -17.76 11.71 -9.18
CA ALA A 123 -17.90 12.68 -8.10
C ALA A 123 -16.55 13.24 -7.60
N GLY A 124 -15.43 12.81 -8.21
CA GLY A 124 -14.07 13.18 -7.81
C GLY A 124 -13.54 12.42 -6.59
N GLY A 125 -14.25 11.39 -6.12
CA GLY A 125 -13.80 10.54 -5.03
C GLY A 125 -12.75 9.53 -5.49
N ILE A 126 -11.77 9.23 -4.63
CA ILE A 126 -10.74 8.21 -4.87
C ILE A 126 -11.34 6.81 -4.66
N LEU A 127 -11.13 5.93 -5.64
CA LEU A 127 -11.54 4.53 -5.60
C LEU A 127 -10.42 3.65 -5.02
N ASP A 128 -9.20 3.81 -5.54
CA ASP A 128 -7.97 3.18 -5.05
C ASP A 128 -6.75 3.96 -5.53
N ASP A 129 -5.60 3.78 -4.86
CA ASP A 129 -4.29 4.27 -5.33
C ASP A 129 -3.48 3.15 -5.99
N LEU A 130 -2.64 3.50 -6.97
CA LEU A 130 -1.88 2.53 -7.75
C LEU A 130 -0.55 3.10 -8.25
N ILE A 131 0.38 2.21 -8.56
CA ILE A 131 1.58 2.55 -9.32
C ILE A 131 1.38 2.08 -10.76
N VAL A 132 1.57 2.99 -11.71
CA VAL A 132 1.56 2.69 -13.15
C VAL A 132 2.91 3.01 -13.75
N THR A 133 3.44 2.10 -14.56
CA THR A 133 4.72 2.22 -15.25
C THR A 133 4.51 2.07 -16.76
N ASN A 134 5.04 3.00 -17.54
CA ASN A 134 5.09 2.88 -18.99
C ASN A 134 6.30 2.05 -19.39
N THR A 135 6.14 0.79 -19.80
CA THR A 135 7.28 -0.10 -20.08
C THR A 135 7.78 0.09 -21.51
N SER A 136 9.07 -0.18 -21.75
CA SER A 136 9.63 -0.22 -23.11
C SER A 136 9.14 -1.41 -23.94
N GLU A 137 8.42 -2.35 -23.33
CA GLU A 137 7.91 -3.58 -23.95
C GLU A 137 6.49 -3.41 -24.55
N GLY A 138 6.02 -2.16 -24.68
CA GLY A 138 4.75 -1.87 -25.34
C GLY A 138 3.51 -2.11 -24.50
N HIS A 139 3.64 -2.15 -23.16
CA HIS A 139 2.51 -2.27 -22.25
C HIS A 139 2.64 -1.32 -21.05
N LEU A 140 1.53 -1.04 -20.36
CA LEU A 140 1.57 -0.44 -19.03
C LEU A 140 1.63 -1.56 -18.00
N TYR A 141 2.51 -1.43 -17.01
CA TYR A 141 2.54 -2.31 -15.83
C TYR A 141 1.92 -1.58 -14.65
N VAL A 142 0.88 -2.17 -14.08
CA VAL A 142 0.07 -1.55 -13.02
C VAL A 142 0.05 -2.45 -11.80
N VAL A 143 0.24 -1.84 -10.62
CA VAL A 143 0.13 -2.51 -9.32
C VAL A 143 -0.85 -1.74 -8.44
N SER A 144 -1.92 -2.39 -7.99
CA SER A 144 -2.95 -1.80 -7.09
C SER A 144 -3.18 -2.64 -5.84
N ASN A 145 -3.95 -2.11 -4.88
CA ASN A 145 -4.08 -2.69 -3.55
C ASN A 145 -4.80 -4.05 -3.57
N ALA A 146 -4.34 -4.97 -2.73
CA ALA A 146 -4.95 -6.30 -2.63
C ALA A 146 -6.41 -6.27 -2.14
N GLY A 147 -6.75 -5.36 -1.23
CA GLY A 147 -8.12 -5.21 -0.70
C GLY A 147 -9.12 -4.62 -1.69
N CYS A 148 -8.62 -4.03 -2.79
CA CYS A 148 -9.43 -3.44 -3.85
C CYS A 148 -9.43 -4.30 -5.13
N ARG A 149 -8.71 -5.43 -5.13
CA ARG A 149 -8.47 -6.29 -6.30
C ARG A 149 -9.70 -6.52 -7.17
N GLU A 150 -10.80 -6.98 -6.59
CA GLU A 150 -12.01 -7.30 -7.36
C GLU A 150 -12.64 -6.04 -7.97
N LYS A 151 -12.64 -4.93 -7.24
CA LYS A 151 -13.19 -3.65 -7.70
C LYS A 151 -12.35 -3.08 -8.84
N ASP A 152 -11.03 -3.03 -8.65
CA ASP A 152 -10.10 -2.47 -9.63
C ASP A 152 -10.07 -3.30 -10.91
N LEU A 153 -10.08 -4.63 -10.77
CA LEU A 153 -10.10 -5.51 -11.92
C LEU A 153 -11.41 -5.34 -12.71
N THR A 154 -12.55 -5.24 -12.03
CA THR A 154 -13.84 -4.99 -12.68
C THR A 154 -13.83 -3.63 -13.40
N LEU A 155 -13.35 -2.58 -12.74
CA LEU A 155 -13.23 -1.23 -13.31
C LEU A 155 -12.40 -1.23 -14.61
N MET A 156 -11.21 -1.84 -14.56
CA MET A 156 -10.33 -1.92 -15.74
C MET A 156 -10.95 -2.80 -16.83
N GLN A 157 -11.56 -3.94 -16.50
CA GLN A 157 -12.20 -4.83 -17.47
C GLN A 157 -13.39 -4.18 -18.18
N ASP A 158 -14.22 -3.46 -17.45
CA ASP A 158 -15.37 -2.76 -18.04
C ASP A 158 -14.90 -1.65 -18.97
N ARG A 159 -13.88 -0.87 -18.58
CA ARG A 159 -13.31 0.15 -19.46
C ARG A 159 -12.62 -0.44 -20.71
N VAL A 160 -11.97 -1.60 -20.60
CA VAL A 160 -11.45 -2.36 -21.75
C VAL A 160 -12.59 -2.72 -22.70
N ARG A 161 -13.68 -3.29 -22.19
CA ARG A 161 -14.84 -3.69 -23.02
C ARG A 161 -15.49 -2.48 -23.70
N GLU A 162 -15.66 -1.38 -22.99
CA GLU A 162 -16.21 -0.12 -23.53
C GLU A 162 -15.39 0.36 -24.72
N LEU A 163 -14.05 0.39 -24.60
CA LEU A 163 -13.17 0.83 -25.67
C LEU A 163 -13.12 -0.15 -26.84
N GLN A 164 -13.06 -1.47 -26.57
CA GLN A 164 -13.11 -2.50 -27.62
C GLN A 164 -14.42 -2.43 -28.42
N ASN A 165 -15.55 -2.15 -27.78
CA ASN A 165 -16.85 -1.99 -28.45
C ASN A 165 -16.90 -0.79 -29.40
N THR A 166 -15.99 0.18 -29.22
CA THR A 166 -15.83 1.34 -30.13
C THR A 166 -14.68 1.15 -31.13
N GLY A 167 -14.08 -0.03 -31.18
CA GLY A 167 -12.99 -0.38 -32.10
C GLY A 167 -11.58 -0.07 -31.61
N GLY A 168 -11.40 0.22 -30.31
CA GLY A 168 -10.08 0.48 -29.73
C GLY A 168 -9.21 -0.78 -29.63
N ASP A 169 -7.89 -0.61 -29.82
CA ASP A 169 -6.90 -1.66 -29.61
C ASP A 169 -6.39 -1.61 -28.16
N ILE A 170 -6.98 -2.46 -27.32
CA ILE A 170 -6.70 -2.51 -25.90
C ILE A 170 -6.82 -3.96 -25.38
N GLY A 171 -5.90 -4.36 -24.50
CA GLY A 171 -5.94 -5.66 -23.82
C GLY A 171 -5.54 -5.53 -22.36
N LEU A 172 -6.06 -6.41 -21.50
CA LEU A 172 -5.74 -6.46 -20.08
C LEU A 172 -5.41 -7.89 -19.67
N GLU A 173 -4.27 -8.07 -19.02
CA GLU A 173 -3.79 -9.35 -18.49
C GLU A 173 -3.54 -9.21 -16.98
N VAL A 174 -3.99 -10.19 -16.19
CA VAL A 174 -3.65 -10.30 -14.77
C VAL A 174 -2.42 -11.19 -14.65
N MET A 175 -1.40 -10.71 -13.96
CA MET A 175 -0.16 -11.46 -13.74
C MET A 175 -0.29 -12.41 -12.54
N ASP A 176 0.41 -13.53 -12.60
CA ASP A 176 0.51 -14.56 -11.56
C ASP A 176 1.85 -14.54 -10.81
N ASN A 177 2.71 -13.57 -11.11
CA ASN A 177 4.00 -13.39 -10.47
C ASN A 177 3.88 -13.17 -8.95
N ALA A 178 4.83 -13.73 -8.19
CA ALA A 178 5.12 -13.23 -6.85
C ALA A 178 5.68 -11.80 -6.92
N LEU A 179 5.50 -11.03 -5.84
CA LEU A 179 6.02 -9.67 -5.75
C LEU A 179 6.70 -9.45 -4.40
N LEU A 180 7.97 -9.09 -4.47
CA LEU A 180 8.83 -8.89 -3.30
C LEU A 180 9.30 -7.44 -3.25
N ALA A 181 9.21 -6.83 -2.08
CA ALA A 181 9.76 -5.51 -1.82
C ALA A 181 10.93 -5.62 -0.85
N LEU A 182 12.14 -5.30 -1.32
CA LEU A 182 13.30 -5.09 -0.47
C LEU A 182 13.38 -3.59 -0.15
N GLN A 183 13.14 -3.23 1.11
CA GLN A 183 13.17 -1.84 1.57
C GLN A 183 14.26 -1.68 2.61
N GLY A 184 15.02 -0.60 2.54
CA GLY A 184 16.17 -0.37 3.41
C GLY A 184 16.32 1.08 3.81
N THR A 185 17.56 1.53 4.01
CA THR A 185 17.87 2.93 4.33
C THR A 185 17.31 3.88 3.26
N VAL A 186 16.11 4.39 3.51
CA VAL A 186 15.44 5.39 2.70
C VAL A 186 16.07 6.76 3.02
N THR A 187 16.77 7.32 2.04
CA THR A 187 17.32 8.69 2.07
C THR A 187 16.43 9.65 1.24
N SER A 188 15.11 9.52 1.34
CA SER A 188 14.20 10.29 0.49
C SER A 188 14.11 11.75 0.95
N GLY A 189 14.68 12.64 0.15
CA GLY A 189 14.37 14.06 0.14
C GLY A 189 13.75 14.46 -1.20
N CYS A 190 12.78 15.37 -1.18
CA CYS A 190 12.12 15.89 -2.37
C CYS A 190 12.13 17.43 -2.37
N PRO A 191 12.09 18.08 -3.54
CA PRO A 191 11.86 19.51 -3.62
C PRO A 191 10.42 19.82 -3.17
N SER A 192 10.25 20.72 -2.19
CA SER A 192 8.95 21.27 -1.81
C SER A 192 8.59 22.45 -2.71
N PRO A 193 7.52 22.37 -3.53
CA PRO A 193 7.08 23.50 -4.36
C PRO A 193 6.66 24.70 -3.51
N CYS A 194 5.99 24.45 -2.38
CA CYS A 194 5.48 25.50 -1.48
C CYS A 194 6.62 26.25 -0.79
N LEU A 195 7.62 25.52 -0.29
CA LEU A 195 8.74 26.14 0.44
C LEU A 195 9.88 26.59 -0.47
N LYS A 196 9.88 26.18 -1.75
CA LYS A 196 10.99 26.36 -2.70
C LYS A 196 12.34 25.87 -2.14
N LYS A 197 12.29 24.81 -1.34
CA LYS A 197 13.44 24.19 -0.66
C LYS A 197 13.32 22.67 -0.74
N ASN A 198 14.46 21.99 -0.73
CA ASN A 198 14.46 20.54 -0.55
C ASN A 198 14.08 20.22 0.90
N VAL A 199 13.11 19.33 1.07
CA VAL A 199 12.68 18.81 2.36
C VAL A 199 12.90 17.31 2.37
N ALA A 200 13.22 16.77 3.54
CA ALA A 200 13.37 15.35 3.74
C ALA A 200 12.81 14.99 5.11
N MET A 201 12.32 13.76 5.24
CA MET A 201 12.06 13.15 6.52
C MET A 201 13.08 12.06 6.73
N GLY A 202 13.79 12.12 7.85
CA GLY A 202 14.84 11.17 8.18
C GLY A 202 14.92 10.98 9.69
N TYR A 203 15.46 9.84 10.09
CA TYR A 203 15.79 9.58 11.48
C TYR A 203 17.19 10.11 11.77
N VAL A 204 17.36 10.71 12.94
CA VAL A 204 18.67 11.16 13.44
C VAL A 204 18.87 10.64 14.85
N PRO A 205 20.11 10.41 15.30
CA PRO A 205 20.40 10.14 16.70
C PRO A 205 19.73 11.17 17.61
N TYR A 206 19.31 10.74 18.81
CA TYR A 206 18.55 11.59 19.74
C TYR A 206 19.24 12.92 20.05
N GLU A 207 20.56 12.90 20.18
CA GLU A 207 21.41 14.09 20.40
C GLU A 207 21.32 15.13 19.28
N HIS A 208 20.95 14.72 18.08
CA HIS A 208 20.78 15.59 16.91
C HIS A 208 19.32 15.91 16.59
N SER A 209 18.36 15.42 17.37
CA SER A 209 16.92 15.57 17.09
C SER A 209 16.34 16.95 17.41
N ARG A 210 17.11 17.83 18.06
CA ARG A 210 16.63 19.15 18.47
C ARG A 210 16.39 20.05 17.24
N PRO A 211 15.23 20.71 17.11
CA PRO A 211 15.00 21.69 16.06
C PRO A 211 16.08 22.78 16.05
N GLY A 212 16.56 23.16 14.87
CA GLY A 212 17.68 24.07 14.66
C GLY A 212 19.05 23.39 14.55
N THR A 213 19.16 22.09 14.86
CA THR A 213 20.42 21.34 14.71
C THR A 213 20.82 21.26 13.24
N LEU A 214 22.08 21.61 12.95
CA LEU A 214 22.67 21.45 11.62
C LEU A 214 23.14 20.01 11.43
N LEU A 215 22.85 19.45 10.27
CA LEU A 215 23.22 18.10 9.86
C LEU A 215 23.98 18.19 8.54
N LEU A 216 25.02 17.36 8.39
CA LEU A 216 25.57 17.06 7.09
C LEU A 216 24.83 15.86 6.53
N VAL A 217 24.18 16.05 5.39
CA VAL A 217 23.45 15.00 4.68
C VAL A 217 24.07 14.78 3.31
N GLU A 218 24.20 13.52 2.91
CA GLU A 218 24.63 13.20 1.55
C GLU A 218 23.44 13.19 0.61
N VAL A 219 23.48 14.04 -0.42
CA VAL A 219 22.48 14.10 -1.49
C VAL A 219 23.20 13.89 -2.82
N ARG A 220 22.92 12.77 -3.49
CA ARG A 220 23.54 12.40 -4.79
C ARG A 220 25.08 12.49 -4.74
N ARG A 221 25.68 11.88 -3.71
CA ARG A 221 27.14 11.84 -3.45
C ARG A 221 27.77 13.22 -3.17
N LYS A 222 26.98 14.24 -2.83
CA LYS A 222 27.45 15.55 -2.38
C LYS A 222 26.96 15.82 -0.98
N GLN A 223 27.84 16.31 -0.11
CA GLN A 223 27.42 16.75 1.21
C GLN A 223 26.69 18.08 1.11
N GLN A 224 25.53 18.16 1.76
CA GLN A 224 24.73 19.36 1.90
C GLN A 224 24.42 19.59 3.38
N VAL A 225 24.35 20.85 3.77
CA VAL A 225 23.90 21.23 5.12
C VAL A 225 22.37 21.19 5.14
N ALA A 226 21.81 20.39 6.05
CA ALA A 226 20.39 20.38 6.38
C ALA A 226 20.18 20.91 7.80
N VAL A 227 18.95 21.34 8.10
CA VAL A 227 18.56 21.81 9.43
C VAL A 227 17.35 21.01 9.91
N VAL A 228 17.42 20.50 11.14
CA VAL A 228 16.26 19.85 11.77
C VAL A 228 15.17 20.89 11.99
N SER A 229 14.01 20.70 11.38
CA SER A 229 12.88 21.62 11.47
C SER A 229 11.69 20.94 12.15
N LYS A 230 10.88 21.72 12.87
CA LYS A 230 9.61 21.23 13.40
C LYS A 230 8.63 20.96 12.25
N MET A 231 7.82 19.93 12.39
CA MET A 231 6.64 19.71 11.55
C MET A 231 5.42 20.44 12.15
N PRO A 232 4.41 20.82 11.34
CA PRO A 232 4.37 20.67 9.89
C PRO A 232 5.25 21.70 9.17
N PHE A 233 5.79 21.34 8.01
CA PHE A 233 6.62 22.23 7.18
C PHE A 233 5.85 23.45 6.64
N VAL A 234 4.54 23.30 6.45
CA VAL A 234 3.61 24.35 6.02
C VAL A 234 2.46 24.38 7.04
N PRO A 235 2.00 25.56 7.51
CA PRO A 235 0.86 25.65 8.41
C PRO A 235 -0.38 24.93 7.86
N THR A 236 -1.06 24.16 8.70
CA THR A 236 -2.30 23.47 8.34
C THR A 236 -3.47 24.44 8.35
N SER A 237 -4.11 24.63 7.20
CA SER A 237 -5.40 25.33 7.10
C SER A 237 -6.51 24.28 7.05
N TYR A 238 -7.04 23.89 8.21
CA TYR A 238 -8.18 22.98 8.26
C TYR A 238 -9.45 23.70 7.82
N TYR A 239 -10.17 23.14 6.86
CA TYR A 239 -11.54 23.57 6.56
C TYR A 239 -12.48 22.93 7.57
N THR A 240 -13.05 23.76 8.45
CA THR A 240 -14.13 23.33 9.37
C THR A 240 -15.44 23.84 8.80
N LEU A 241 -16.37 22.93 8.52
CA LEU A 241 -17.76 23.31 8.24
C LEU A 241 -18.31 24.03 9.48
N LYS A 242 -18.73 25.28 9.31
CA LYS A 242 -19.53 26.00 10.31
C LYS A 242 -20.98 25.58 10.19
#